data_AF-A0A351A4W4-F1
#
_entry.id   AF-A0A351A4W4-F1
#
_cell.length_a   1.000
_cell.length_b   1.000
_cell.length_c   1.000
_cell.angle_alpha   90.00
_cell.angle_beta   90.00
_cell.angle_gamma   90.00
#
_symmetry.space_group_name_H-M   'P 1'
#
loop_
_entity.id
_entity.type
_entity.pdbx_description
1 polymer ?
#
loop_
_entity_poly.entity_id
_entity_poly.type
_entity_poly.pdbx_seq_one_letter_code
_entity_poly.pdbx_strand_id
1 'polypeptide(L)'
;RWGAKPLALGGFSFGGYVQVRVANRLADGIAPPRQLVLVGMAAGDTTGSGRSYDTPALPKNIPALVIHGEHDETVALANVLDWARPQEQPIVVVPGADHFFHGKLHLIRELIARNVDPA
;
A
#
# COMPACT_ATOMS: atom_id res chain seq x y z
N ARG A 1 -2.06 19.67 -18.14
CA ARG A 1 -0.90 19.16 -17.38
C ARG A 1 -1.08 19.59 -15.92
N TRP A 2 -1.07 18.66 -14.97
CA TRP A 2 -1.27 18.93 -13.55
C TRP A 2 0.06 19.39 -12.91
N GLY A 3 0.50 20.62 -13.21
CA GLY A 3 1.72 21.21 -12.65
C GLY A 3 3.01 20.41 -12.91
N ALA A 4 4.10 20.85 -12.28
CA ALA A 4 5.42 20.20 -12.32
C ALA A 4 5.84 19.67 -10.94
N LYS A 5 4.89 19.55 -9.99
CA LYS A 5 5.19 19.06 -8.64
C LYS A 5 5.40 17.54 -8.66
N PRO A 6 6.24 17.01 -7.76
CA PRO A 6 6.37 15.58 -7.59
C PRO A 6 5.03 14.91 -7.28
N LEU A 7 4.83 13.71 -7.83
CA LEU A 7 3.63 12.89 -7.60
C LEU A 7 3.89 11.89 -6.49
N ALA A 8 2.98 11.83 -5.51
CA ALA A 8 2.89 10.73 -4.55
C ALA A 8 1.57 10.00 -4.75
N LEU A 9 1.58 8.68 -4.58
CA LEU A 9 0.41 7.82 -4.70
C LEU A 9 0.03 7.27 -3.32
N GLY A 10 -1.27 7.20 -3.04
CA GLY A 10 -1.79 6.69 -1.78
C GLY A 10 -3.05 5.86 -2.01
N GLY A 11 -3.12 4.67 -1.42
CA GLY A 11 -4.25 3.77 -1.59
C GLY A 11 -4.59 3.01 -0.31
N PHE A 12 -5.89 2.94 0.00
CA PHE A 12 -6.45 2.12 1.07
C PHE A 12 -7.24 0.95 0.48
N SER A 13 -7.06 -0.27 0.98
CA SER A 13 -7.82 -1.46 0.57
C SER A 13 -7.76 -1.69 -0.95
N PHE A 14 -8.91 -1.76 -1.64
CA PHE A 14 -8.99 -1.79 -3.11
C PHE A 14 -8.22 -0.65 -3.79
N GLY A 15 -8.22 0.54 -3.19
CA GLY A 15 -7.44 1.66 -3.69
C GLY A 15 -5.93 1.36 -3.71
N GLY A 16 -5.43 0.55 -2.77
CA GLY A 16 -4.05 0.07 -2.78
C GLY A 16 -3.75 -0.77 -4.03
N TYR A 17 -4.60 -1.75 -4.33
CA TYR A 17 -4.50 -2.56 -5.56
C TYR A 17 -4.45 -1.69 -6.83
N VAL A 18 -5.34 -0.69 -6.92
CA VAL A 18 -5.37 0.24 -8.04
C VAL A 18 -4.06 1.05 -8.12
N GLN A 19 -3.57 1.58 -7.00
CA GLN A 19 -2.37 2.41 -6.99
C GLN A 19 -1.10 1.64 -7.35
N VAL A 20 -0.98 0.35 -6.99
CA VAL A 20 0.14 -0.48 -7.45
C VAL A 20 0.16 -0.59 -8.99
N ARG A 21 -1.02 -0.75 -9.62
CA ARG A 21 -1.13 -0.79 -11.08
C ARG A 21 -0.81 0.56 -11.73
N VAL A 22 -1.27 1.66 -11.12
CA VAL A 22 -0.92 3.02 -11.56
C VAL A 22 0.58 3.26 -11.44
N ALA A 23 1.19 2.88 -10.32
CA ALA A 23 2.63 2.99 -10.10
C ALA A 23 3.42 2.26 -11.19
N ASN A 24 3.07 1.00 -11.48
CA ASN A 24 3.68 0.23 -12.56
C ASN A 24 3.51 0.92 -13.93
N ARG A 25 2.34 1.51 -14.22
CA ARG A 25 2.11 2.18 -15.50
C ARG A 25 2.95 3.45 -15.69
N LEU A 26 3.28 4.11 -14.59
CA LEU A 26 4.01 5.38 -14.55
C LEU A 26 5.52 5.22 -14.29
N ALA A 27 5.98 4.03 -13.88
CA ALA A 27 7.35 3.77 -13.44
C ALA A 27 8.41 4.15 -14.48
N ASP A 28 8.14 3.91 -15.77
CA ASP A 28 9.04 4.23 -16.88
C ASP A 28 8.69 5.55 -17.58
N GLY A 29 7.81 6.35 -16.98
CA GLY A 29 7.38 7.63 -17.51
C GLY A 29 8.39 8.76 -17.28
N ILE A 30 8.14 9.92 -17.90
CA ILE A 30 8.99 11.12 -17.77
C ILE A 30 8.98 11.69 -16.33
N ALA A 31 7.95 11.37 -15.55
CA ALA A 31 7.80 11.79 -14.16
C ALA A 31 7.21 10.64 -13.33
N PRO A 32 8.03 9.65 -12.93
CA PRO A 32 7.56 8.56 -12.08
C PRO A 32 7.16 9.10 -10.70
N PRO A 33 6.19 8.47 -10.02
CA PRO A 33 5.88 8.80 -8.64
C PRO A 33 7.11 8.70 -7.74
N ARG A 34 7.26 9.66 -6.80
CA ARG A 34 8.36 9.65 -5.83
C ARG A 34 8.10 8.76 -4.62
N GLN A 35 6.83 8.45 -4.35
CA GLN A 35 6.43 7.66 -3.20
C GLN A 35 5.11 6.95 -3.49
N LEU A 36 4.98 5.73 -2.96
CA LEU A 36 3.73 4.99 -2.89
C LEU A 36 3.41 4.62 -1.44
N VAL A 37 2.20 4.94 -0.97
CA VAL A 37 1.70 4.55 0.35
C VAL A 37 0.51 3.62 0.20
N LEU A 38 0.59 2.44 0.82
CA LEU A 38 -0.41 1.39 0.75
C LEU A 38 -0.86 1.03 2.16
N VAL A 39 -2.14 1.18 2.44
CA VAL A 39 -2.73 0.89 3.76
C VAL A 39 -3.79 -0.19 3.60
N GLY A 40 -3.69 -1.28 4.37
CA GLY A 40 -4.67 -2.37 4.31
C GLY A 40 -4.86 -2.94 2.91
N MET A 41 -3.80 -2.95 2.08
CA MET A 41 -3.90 -3.19 0.64
C MET A 41 -4.53 -4.54 0.33
N ALA A 42 -5.48 -4.57 -0.61
CA ALA A 42 -6.06 -5.80 -1.09
C ALA A 42 -5.02 -6.69 -1.81
N ALA A 43 -4.90 -7.94 -1.38
CA ALA A 43 -4.10 -8.99 -2.01
C ALA A 43 -4.72 -10.36 -1.68
N GLY A 44 -4.71 -11.26 -2.66
CA GLY A 44 -5.32 -12.59 -2.52
C GLY A 44 -6.83 -12.51 -2.26
N ASP A 45 -7.37 -13.55 -1.62
CA ASP A 45 -8.79 -13.66 -1.32
C ASP A 45 -9.20 -12.74 -0.16
N THR A 46 -10.36 -12.09 -0.32
CA THR A 46 -10.89 -11.14 0.68
C THR A 46 -12.19 -11.66 1.28
N THR A 47 -12.26 -11.61 2.61
CA THR A 47 -13.41 -12.06 3.38
C THR A 47 -14.60 -11.12 3.16
N GLY A 48 -15.81 -11.66 3.15
CA GLY A 48 -17.06 -10.88 3.02
C GLY A 48 -17.39 -10.39 1.61
N SER A 49 -16.38 -10.10 0.77
CA SER A 49 -16.62 -9.64 -0.61
C SER A 49 -16.60 -10.78 -1.65
N GLY A 50 -15.96 -11.91 -1.33
CA GLY A 50 -15.78 -13.03 -2.26
C GLY A 50 -14.86 -12.71 -3.45
N ARG A 51 -14.08 -11.62 -3.37
CA ARG A 51 -13.15 -11.19 -4.42
C ARG A 51 -11.74 -11.66 -4.11
N SER A 52 -11.00 -11.96 -5.17
CA SER A 52 -9.57 -12.21 -5.13
C SER A 52 -8.83 -11.12 -5.91
N TYR A 53 -7.72 -10.63 -5.37
CA TYR A 53 -6.92 -9.58 -5.98
C TYR A 53 -5.52 -10.10 -6.32
N ASP A 54 -5.25 -10.23 -7.62
CA ASP A 54 -3.91 -10.46 -8.16
C ASP A 54 -3.14 -9.14 -8.26
N THR A 55 -2.64 -8.68 -7.11
CA THR A 55 -1.89 -7.43 -6.99
C THR A 55 -0.48 -7.62 -7.56
N PRO A 56 -0.06 -6.87 -8.58
CA PRO A 56 1.26 -7.06 -9.16
C PRO A 56 2.37 -6.65 -8.19
N ALA A 57 3.61 -7.05 -8.49
CA ALA A 57 4.77 -6.58 -7.75
C ALA A 57 4.95 -5.05 -7.88
N LEU A 58 5.64 -4.48 -6.91
CA LEU A 58 6.00 -3.06 -6.92
C LEU A 58 7.10 -2.78 -7.96
N PRO A 59 7.06 -1.63 -8.63
CA PRO A 59 8.16 -1.19 -9.47
C PRO A 59 9.38 -0.83 -8.61
N LYS A 60 10.54 -1.40 -8.93
CA LYS A 60 11.77 -1.29 -8.11
C LYS A 60 12.30 0.13 -7.93
N ASN A 61 11.93 1.06 -8.81
CA ASN A 61 12.39 2.44 -8.81
C ASN A 61 11.47 3.40 -8.03
N ILE A 62 10.35 2.91 -7.45
CA ILE A 62 9.44 3.73 -6.65
C ILE A 62 9.48 3.24 -5.20
N PRO A 63 9.95 4.06 -4.26
CA PRO A 63 9.86 3.78 -2.84
C PRO A 63 8.40 3.53 -2.41
N ALA A 64 8.19 2.53 -1.56
CA ALA A 64 6.86 2.13 -1.11
C ALA A 64 6.81 1.90 0.40
N LEU A 65 5.79 2.47 1.03
CA LEU A 65 5.41 2.21 2.42
C LEU A 65 4.14 1.37 2.44
N VAL A 66 4.24 0.14 2.97
CA VAL A 66 3.10 -0.76 3.16
C VAL A 66 2.78 -0.86 4.65
N ILE A 67 1.54 -0.54 5.01
CA ILE A 67 1.03 -0.56 6.38
C ILE A 67 -0.17 -1.51 6.44
N HIS A 68 -0.14 -2.48 7.35
CA HIS A 68 -1.23 -3.47 7.49
C HIS A 68 -1.66 -3.65 8.94
N GLY A 69 -2.92 -4.00 9.15
CA GLY A 69 -3.45 -4.34 10.48
C GLY A 69 -3.14 -5.80 10.83
N GLU A 70 -2.73 -6.08 12.07
CA GLU A 70 -2.49 -7.45 12.54
C GLU A 70 -3.76 -8.32 12.50
N HIS A 71 -4.91 -7.73 12.85
CA HIS A 71 -6.22 -8.38 12.92
C HIS A 71 -7.13 -7.96 11.77
N ASP A 72 -6.57 -7.71 10.59
CA ASP A 72 -7.36 -7.44 9.40
C ASP A 72 -8.09 -8.71 8.94
N GLU A 73 -9.38 -8.79 9.27
CA GLU A 73 -10.25 -9.89 8.85
C GLU A 73 -10.77 -9.74 7.40
N THR A 74 -10.64 -8.56 6.80
CA THR A 74 -11.08 -8.32 5.40
C THR A 74 -10.02 -8.78 4.42
N VAL A 75 -8.76 -8.43 4.69
CA VAL A 75 -7.57 -8.86 3.96
C VAL A 75 -6.60 -9.46 4.96
N ALA A 76 -6.56 -10.78 5.05
CA ALA A 76 -5.70 -11.48 5.99
C ALA A 76 -4.24 -11.04 5.83
N LEU A 77 -3.55 -10.77 6.95
CA LEU A 77 -2.13 -10.38 6.95
C LEU A 77 -1.26 -11.38 6.17
N ALA A 78 -1.59 -12.67 6.23
CA ALA A 78 -0.91 -13.73 5.49
C ALA A 78 -0.88 -13.46 3.98
N ASN A 79 -1.99 -13.00 3.38
CA ASN A 79 -2.04 -12.71 1.95
C ASN A 79 -1.07 -11.59 1.56
N VAL A 80 -0.97 -10.55 2.40
CA VAL A 80 -0.07 -9.43 2.15
C VAL A 80 1.39 -9.85 2.33
N LEU A 81 1.69 -10.69 3.33
CA LEU A 81 3.01 -11.28 3.51
C LEU A 81 3.42 -12.17 2.32
N ASP A 82 2.50 -12.98 1.80
CA ASP A 82 2.76 -13.85 0.66
C ASP A 82 2.98 -13.05 -0.63
N TRP A 83 2.25 -11.96 -0.83
CA TRP A 83 2.50 -11.00 -1.92
C TRP A 83 3.86 -10.29 -1.78
N ALA A 84 4.27 -9.95 -0.56
CA ALA A 84 5.50 -9.20 -0.32
C ALA A 84 6.77 -10.07 -0.42
N ARG A 85 6.68 -11.35 -0.05
CA ARG A 85 7.83 -12.26 0.08
C ARG A 85 8.68 -12.40 -1.19
N PRO A 86 8.12 -12.60 -2.40
CA PRO A 86 8.93 -12.78 -3.63
C PRO A 86 9.71 -11.54 -4.07
N GLN A 87 9.33 -10.36 -3.57
CA GLN A 87 9.92 -9.07 -3.91
C GLN A 87 10.67 -8.43 -2.72
N GLU A 88 10.82 -9.18 -1.62
CA GLU A 88 11.50 -8.73 -0.40
C GLU A 88 10.96 -7.41 0.17
N GLN A 89 9.67 -7.10 -0.07
CA GLN A 89 9.06 -5.84 0.34
C GLN A 89 8.78 -5.85 1.85
N PRO A 90 9.32 -4.90 2.64
CA PRO A 90 8.95 -4.77 4.05
C PRO A 90 7.51 -4.31 4.23
N ILE A 91 6.87 -4.81 5.29
CA ILE A 91 5.52 -4.41 5.72
C ILE A 91 5.60 -3.92 7.17
N VAL A 92 4.99 -2.77 7.44
CA VAL A 92 4.76 -2.30 8.80
C VAL A 92 3.43 -2.84 9.30
N VAL A 93 3.47 -3.74 10.28
CA VAL A 93 2.27 -4.28 10.92
C VAL A 93 1.91 -3.44 12.14
N VAL A 94 0.65 -3.03 12.25
CA VAL A 94 0.12 -2.31 13.42
C VAL A 94 -0.58 -3.29 14.36
N PRO A 95 -0.01 -3.57 15.55
CA PRO A 95 -0.57 -4.55 16.47
C PRO A 95 -2.00 -4.20 16.92
N GLY A 96 -2.87 -5.20 16.92
CA GLY A 96 -4.28 -5.10 17.25
C GLY A 96 -5.12 -4.18 16.35
N ALA A 97 -4.59 -3.70 15.22
CA ALA A 97 -5.39 -2.95 14.24
C ALA A 97 -6.19 -3.91 13.35
N ASP A 98 -7.44 -3.53 13.08
CA ASP A 98 -8.30 -4.14 12.08
C ASP A 98 -8.12 -3.49 10.70
N HIS A 99 -8.93 -3.90 9.71
CA HIS A 99 -8.88 -3.35 8.36
C HIS A 99 -9.01 -1.81 8.31
N PHE A 100 -9.84 -1.25 9.20
CA PHE A 100 -10.17 0.17 9.22
C PHE A 100 -9.31 0.97 10.21
N PHE A 101 -8.43 0.28 10.94
CA PHE A 101 -7.57 0.85 11.97
C PHE A 101 -8.37 1.65 13.01
N HIS A 102 -9.50 1.10 13.50
CA HIS A 102 -10.34 1.76 14.50
C HIS A 102 -9.53 2.13 15.75
N GLY A 103 -9.62 3.40 16.17
CA GLY A 103 -8.83 3.96 17.28
C GLY A 103 -7.33 4.10 17.01
N LYS A 104 -6.84 3.76 15.81
CA LYS A 104 -5.41 3.67 15.47
C LYS A 104 -5.00 4.49 14.24
N LEU A 105 -5.90 5.29 13.67
CA LEU A 105 -5.61 6.18 12.52
C LEU A 105 -4.42 7.12 12.74
N HIS A 106 -4.16 7.53 13.99
CA HIS A 106 -3.01 8.35 14.34
C HIS A 106 -1.67 7.67 14.01
N LEU A 107 -1.59 6.34 14.14
CA LEU A 107 -0.39 5.57 13.79
C LEU A 107 -0.13 5.59 12.28
N ILE A 108 -1.17 5.50 11.44
CA ILE A 108 -1.02 5.63 9.98
C ILE A 108 -0.40 6.99 9.64
N ARG A 109 -0.96 8.08 10.19
CA ARG A 109 -0.45 9.44 9.98
C ARG A 109 1.03 9.56 10.39
N GLU A 110 1.39 9.04 11.56
CA GLU A 110 2.77 9.10 12.05
C GLU A 110 3.73 8.28 11.20
N LEU A 111 3.34 7.08 10.79
CA LEU A 111 4.15 6.24 9.90
C LEU A 111 4.40 6.92 8.56
N ILE A 112 3.37 7.53 7.97
CA ILE A 112 3.51 8.30 6.73
C ILE A 112 4.46 9.48 6.95
N ALA A 113 4.25 10.29 8.00
CA ALA A 113 5.07 11.47 8.26
C ALA A 113 6.55 11.14 8.50
N ARG A 114 6.87 9.95 9.01
CA ARG A 114 8.25 9.50 9.27
C ARG A 114 8.93 8.90 8.03
N ASN A 115 8.17 8.28 7.12
CA ASN A 115 8.72 7.50 6.01
C ASN A 115 8.55 8.17 4.64
N VAL A 116 7.74 9.22 4.54
CA VAL A 116 7.55 10.00 3.31
C VAL A 116 8.29 11.32 3.45
N ASP A 117 9.24 11.56 2.54
CA ASP A 117 9.93 12.83 2.46
C ASP A 117 8.93 13.96 2.15
N PRO A 118 8.88 15.03 2.96
CA PRO A 118 8.05 16.18 2.68
C PRO A 118 8.42 16.96 1.40
N ALA A 119 9.58 16.73 0.74
CA ALA A 119 10.00 17.49 -0.45
C ALA A 119 10.91 16.76 -1.47
#